data_AF-A0AAF0JBL5-F1
#
_entry.id   AF-A0AAF0JBL5-F1
#
_cell.length_a   1.000
_cell.length_b   1.000
_cell.length_c   1.000
_cell.angle_alpha   90.00
_cell.angle_beta   90.00
_cell.angle_gamma   90.00
#
_symmetry.space_group_name_H-M   'P 1'
#
loop_
_entity.id
_entity.type
_entity.pdbx_description
1 polymer ?
#
loop_
_entity_poly.entity_id
_entity_poly.type
_entity_poly.pdbx_seq_one_letter_code
_entity_poly.pdbx_strand_id
1 'polypeptide(L)'
;MMQVLAWVPVALFVTGHVVSIASVKGRSMSPTFNPADTLESLYPSSLPTSDIVLLNRLVTATRRYKKGDIVTLYSPSDPNLMITKRILALGGDTVRLWVPRGVDFAPEPLAGEHDGITSLAYTNIYHHALRALATETDDHASGAWLTITIPANHAWVEGDASQKPR
;
A
#
# COMPACT_ATOMS: atom_id res chain seq x y z
N MET A 1 -40.83 21.64 0.30
CA MET A 1 -39.53 22.14 -0.20
C MET A 1 -38.53 22.48 0.93
N MET A 2 -38.94 23.01 2.09
CA MET A 2 -38.03 23.35 3.22
C MET A 2 -37.32 22.17 3.91
N GLN A 3 -37.82 20.94 3.77
CA GLN A 3 -37.23 19.77 4.45
C GLN A 3 -35.85 19.37 3.90
N VAL A 4 -35.52 19.69 2.65
CA VAL A 4 -34.22 19.36 2.06
C VAL A 4 -33.09 20.19 2.69
N LEU A 5 -33.35 21.45 3.05
CA LEU A 5 -32.37 22.29 3.73
C LEU A 5 -31.99 21.75 5.12
N ALA A 6 -32.93 21.08 5.81
CA ALA A 6 -32.67 20.48 7.11
C ALA A 6 -31.66 19.31 7.04
N TRP A 7 -31.52 18.67 5.88
CA TRP A 7 -30.55 17.59 5.67
C TRP A 7 -29.15 18.09 5.26
N VAL A 8 -28.98 19.37 4.93
CA VAL A 8 -27.69 19.92 4.50
C VAL A 8 -26.60 19.76 5.58
N PRO A 9 -26.82 20.08 6.87
CA PRO A 9 -25.80 19.85 7.90
C PRO A 9 -25.44 18.37 8.08
N VAL A 10 -26.42 17.48 7.94
CA VAL A 10 -26.20 16.02 8.03
C VAL A 10 -25.36 15.55 6.85
N ALA A 11 -25.66 16.00 5.64
CA ALA A 11 -24.89 15.66 4.45
C ALA A 11 -23.44 16.16 4.55
N LEU A 12 -23.24 17.40 5.00
CA LEU A 12 -21.90 17.97 5.24
C LEU A 12 -21.12 17.21 6.31
N PHE A 13 -21.80 16.80 7.39
CA PHE A 13 -21.17 16.00 8.43
C PHE A 13 -20.71 14.65 7.88
N VAL A 14 -21.58 13.95 7.15
CA VAL A 14 -21.29 12.62 6.58
C VAL A 14 -20.14 12.69 5.57
N THR A 15 -20.13 13.66 4.65
CA THR A 15 -19.05 13.81 3.66
C THR A 15 -17.75 14.37 4.27
N GLY A 16 -17.83 15.09 5.39
CA GLY A 16 -16.64 15.56 6.11
C GLY A 16 -15.97 14.48 6.97
N HIS A 17 -16.77 13.62 7.62
CA HIS A 17 -16.30 12.78 8.73
C HIS A 17 -16.48 11.27 8.52
N VAL A 18 -17.41 10.84 7.67
CA VAL A 18 -17.78 9.43 7.54
C VAL A 18 -17.26 8.84 6.24
N VAL A 19 -17.48 9.53 5.12
CA VAL A 19 -17.09 9.04 3.79
C VAL A 19 -16.34 10.11 3.01
N SER A 20 -15.38 9.69 2.19
CA SER A 20 -14.68 10.57 1.24
C SER A 20 -14.62 9.90 -0.13
N ILE A 21 -14.61 10.68 -1.20
CA ILE A 21 -14.46 10.17 -2.57
C ILE A 21 -13.05 10.49 -3.05
N ALA A 22 -12.34 9.50 -3.59
CA ALA A 22 -11.01 9.67 -4.14
C ALA A 22 -10.90 9.02 -5.52
N SER A 23 -10.03 9.57 -6.38
CA SER A 23 -9.68 8.97 -7.66
C SER A 23 -8.34 8.25 -7.54
N VAL A 24 -8.33 6.95 -7.81
CA VAL A 24 -7.13 6.11 -7.80
C VAL A 24 -6.60 6.05 -9.22
N LYS A 25 -5.40 6.59 -9.43
CA LYS A 25 -4.72 6.60 -10.74
C LYS A 25 -3.48 5.71 -10.71
N GLY A 26 -3.18 5.11 -11.85
CA GLY A 26 -1.96 4.32 -12.06
C GLY A 26 -2.09 2.86 -11.65
N ARG A 27 -1.01 2.10 -11.89
CA ARG A 27 -1.01 0.63 -11.87
C ARG A 27 -0.65 0.00 -10.52
N SER A 28 -0.28 0.78 -9.51
CA SER A 28 0.28 0.21 -8.27
C SER A 28 -0.69 -0.67 -7.49
N MET A 29 -1.99 -0.45 -7.63
CA MET A 29 -3.06 -1.24 -7.02
C MET A 29 -3.67 -2.26 -8.00
N SER A 30 -3.06 -2.47 -9.17
CA SER A 30 -3.52 -3.48 -10.14
C SER A 30 -3.23 -4.89 -9.61
N PRO A 31 -4.16 -5.85 -9.72
CA PRO A 31 -5.39 -5.80 -10.52
C PRO A 31 -6.61 -5.21 -9.82
N THR A 32 -6.54 -4.93 -8.51
CA THR A 32 -7.71 -4.45 -7.74
C THR A 32 -8.26 -3.12 -8.24
N PHE A 33 -7.38 -2.18 -8.56
CA PHE A 33 -7.75 -0.92 -9.20
C PHE A 33 -6.95 -0.72 -10.47
N ASN A 34 -7.60 -0.12 -11.47
CA ASN A 34 -7.09 0.09 -12.82
C ASN A 34 -6.49 -1.21 -13.38
N PRO A 35 -7.31 -2.28 -13.56
CA PRO A 35 -6.84 -3.49 -14.20
C PRO A 35 -6.30 -3.14 -15.58
N ALA A 36 -5.12 -3.63 -15.92
CA ALA A 36 -4.59 -3.47 -17.27
C ALA A 36 -5.41 -4.39 -18.19
N ASP A 37 -6.36 -3.81 -18.92
CA ASP A 37 -7.11 -4.57 -19.90
C ASP A 37 -6.15 -5.04 -21.01
N THR A 38 -6.26 -6.32 -21.40
CA THR A 38 -5.48 -6.88 -22.52
C THR A 38 -5.68 -6.08 -23.81
N LEU A 39 -6.85 -5.46 -23.99
CA LEU A 39 -7.14 -4.58 -25.13
C LEU A 39 -6.45 -3.21 -25.03
N GLU A 40 -6.22 -2.67 -23.83
CA GLU A 40 -5.45 -1.42 -23.63
C GLU A 40 -3.98 -1.60 -24.02
N SER A 41 -3.46 -2.83 -23.92
CA SER A 41 -2.10 -3.18 -24.38
C SER A 41 -1.98 -3.27 -25.91
N LEU A 42 -3.06 -3.64 -26.61
CA LEU A 42 -3.12 -3.75 -28.07
C LEU A 42 -3.50 -2.41 -28.74
N TYR A 43 -4.33 -1.61 -28.06
CA TYR A 43 -4.77 -0.30 -28.50
C TYR A 43 -4.67 0.66 -27.30
N PRO A 44 -3.52 1.33 -27.09
CA PRO A 44 -3.39 2.28 -26.00
C PRO A 44 -4.34 3.45 -26.24
N SER A 45 -5.47 3.46 -25.55
CA SER A 45 -6.28 4.66 -25.43
C SER A 45 -5.47 5.70 -24.67
N SER A 46 -5.37 6.93 -25.18
CA SER A 46 -4.61 8.02 -24.58
C SER A 46 -5.14 8.50 -23.22
N LEU A 47 -6.19 7.88 -22.69
CA LEU A 47 -6.83 8.24 -21.43
C LEU A 47 -6.36 7.28 -20.34
N PRO A 48 -5.65 7.76 -19.29
CA PRO A 48 -5.25 6.93 -18.18
C PRO A 48 -6.48 6.38 -17.44
N THR A 49 -6.49 5.08 -17.19
CA THR A 49 -7.50 4.43 -16.34
C THR A 49 -7.48 5.05 -14.94
N SER A 50 -8.68 5.39 -14.45
CA SER A 50 -8.87 5.95 -13.12
C SER A 50 -10.16 5.44 -12.50
N ASP A 51 -10.03 4.73 -11.38
CA ASP A 51 -11.16 4.27 -10.59
C ASP A 51 -11.56 5.34 -9.56
N ILE A 52 -12.87 5.48 -9.33
CA ILE A 52 -13.39 6.32 -8.24
C ILE A 52 -13.73 5.39 -7.08
N VAL A 53 -13.16 5.67 -5.90
CA VAL A 53 -13.35 4.89 -4.69
C VAL A 53 -14.03 5.70 -3.61
N LEU A 54 -14.91 5.05 -2.86
CA LEU A 54 -15.50 5.59 -1.64
C LEU A 54 -14.68 5.11 -0.44
N LEU A 55 -14.09 6.05 0.28
CA LEU A 55 -13.25 5.80 1.45
C LEU A 55 -14.08 5.93 2.73
N ASN A 56 -13.99 4.93 3.60
CA ASN A 56 -14.59 4.98 4.93
C ASN A 56 -13.64 5.68 5.91
N ARG A 57 -13.93 6.95 6.25
CA ARG A 57 -13.12 7.74 7.18
C ARG A 57 -13.34 7.35 8.63
N LEU A 58 -14.46 6.71 8.98
CA LEU A 58 -14.78 6.31 10.35
C LEU A 58 -13.80 5.27 10.91
N VAL A 59 -13.22 4.43 10.04
CA VAL A 59 -12.19 3.45 10.44
C VAL A 59 -10.96 4.16 11.00
N THR A 60 -10.61 5.34 10.46
CA THR A 60 -9.48 6.13 10.94
C THR A 60 -9.72 6.69 12.36
N ALA A 61 -10.96 7.10 12.65
CA ALA A 61 -11.36 7.58 13.97
C ALA A 61 -11.35 6.45 15.02
N THR A 62 -11.80 5.24 14.63
CA THR A 62 -11.83 4.08 15.53
C THR A 62 -10.51 3.32 15.62
N ARG A 63 -9.55 3.62 14.73
CA ARG A 63 -8.26 2.92 14.56
C ARG A 63 -8.39 1.41 14.39
N ARG A 64 -9.53 0.94 13.85
CA ARG A 64 -9.84 -0.48 13.66
C ARG A 64 -9.40 -0.98 12.28
N TYR A 65 -8.11 -0.87 12.00
CA TYR A 65 -7.52 -1.37 10.75
C TYR A 65 -7.38 -2.89 10.76
N LYS A 66 -7.51 -3.51 9.59
CA LYS A 66 -7.31 -4.95 9.38
C LYS A 66 -6.34 -5.20 8.23
N LYS A 67 -5.67 -6.36 8.29
CA LYS A 67 -4.93 -6.89 7.14
C LYS A 67 -5.88 -7.04 5.95
N GLY A 68 -5.43 -6.60 4.79
CA GLY A 68 -6.21 -6.56 3.55
C GLY A 68 -6.94 -5.24 3.29
N ASP A 69 -7.09 -4.36 4.29
CA ASP A 69 -7.72 -3.05 4.08
C ASP A 69 -6.93 -2.22 3.07
N ILE A 70 -7.64 -1.50 2.21
CA ILE A 70 -7.04 -0.54 1.28
C ILE A 70 -7.14 0.85 1.90
N VAL A 71 -5.99 1.50 2.03
CA VAL A 71 -5.85 2.79 2.69
C VAL A 71 -5.25 3.82 1.76
N THR A 72 -5.63 5.07 1.97
CA THR A 72 -4.99 6.22 1.34
C THR A 72 -4.09 6.92 2.34
N LEU A 73 -2.86 7.20 1.92
CA LEU A 73 -1.81 7.78 2.75
C LEU A 73 -1.18 8.96 2.02
N TYR A 74 -0.57 9.90 2.76
CA TYR A 74 0.25 10.92 2.13
C TYR A 74 1.57 10.30 1.67
N SER A 75 2.01 10.65 0.46
CA SER A 75 3.30 10.21 -0.05
C SER A 75 4.41 10.80 0.81
N PRO A 76 5.38 9.99 1.26
CA PRO A 76 6.50 10.50 2.01
C PRO A 76 7.38 11.47 1.21
N SER A 77 7.42 11.30 -0.12
CA SER A 77 8.23 12.13 -1.02
C SER A 77 7.52 13.43 -1.42
N ASP A 78 6.19 13.46 -1.38
CA ASP A 78 5.38 14.63 -1.69
C ASP A 78 4.12 14.65 -0.80
N PRO A 79 4.11 15.45 0.28
CA PRO A 79 2.97 15.55 1.19
C PRO A 79 1.67 16.03 0.53
N ASN A 80 1.72 16.62 -0.66
CA ASN A 80 0.51 17.03 -1.40
C ASN A 80 -0.10 15.87 -2.20
N LEU A 81 0.63 14.76 -2.35
CA LEU A 81 0.19 13.59 -3.08
C LEU A 81 -0.37 12.53 -2.13
N MET A 82 -1.60 12.09 -2.38
CA MET A 82 -2.15 10.90 -1.73
C MET A 82 -1.91 9.65 -2.57
N ILE A 83 -1.38 8.60 -1.94
CA ILE A 83 -1.15 7.28 -2.52
C ILE A 83 -2.12 6.27 -1.94
N THR A 84 -2.52 5.28 -2.74
CA THR A 84 -3.38 4.17 -2.32
C THR A 84 -2.54 2.90 -2.21
N LYS A 85 -2.67 2.20 -1.08
CA LYS A 85 -1.92 0.98 -0.75
C LYS A 85 -2.79 0.01 0.04
N ARG A 86 -2.42 -1.26 0.07
CA ARG A 86 -3.06 -2.31 0.88
C ARG A 86 -2.24 -2.59 2.13
N ILE A 87 -2.90 -2.70 3.28
CA ILE A 87 -2.31 -3.19 4.52
C ILE A 87 -2.02 -4.68 4.36
N LEU A 88 -0.75 -5.05 4.40
CA LEU A 88 -0.34 -6.46 4.41
C LEU A 88 -0.15 -6.95 5.84
N ALA A 89 0.47 -6.15 6.70
CA ALA A 89 0.79 -6.52 8.08
C ALA A 89 0.45 -5.39 9.06
N LEU A 90 0.15 -5.75 10.31
CA LEU A 90 -0.14 -4.82 11.41
C LEU A 90 0.87 -5.02 12.55
N GLY A 91 0.84 -4.14 13.54
CA GLY A 91 1.70 -4.25 14.72
C GLY A 91 1.69 -5.63 15.36
N GLY A 92 2.88 -6.19 15.60
CA GLY A 92 3.10 -7.54 16.09
C GLY A 92 3.30 -8.60 15.00
N ASP A 93 2.92 -8.33 13.75
CA ASP A 93 3.21 -9.23 12.63
C ASP A 93 4.69 -9.12 12.22
N THR A 94 5.20 -10.20 11.63
CA THR A 94 6.55 -10.27 11.08
C THR A 94 6.52 -10.18 9.56
N VAL A 95 7.34 -9.30 8.99
CA VAL A 95 7.51 -9.11 7.55
C VAL A 95 8.95 -9.42 7.19
N ARG A 96 9.14 -10.22 6.14
CA ARG A 96 10.47 -10.47 5.57
C ARG A 96 10.60 -9.71 4.26
N LEU A 97 11.62 -8.86 4.14
CA LEU A 97 11.80 -7.98 3.00
C LEU A 97 13.22 -8.09 2.43
N TRP A 98 13.34 -7.91 1.12
CA TRP A 98 14.64 -7.89 0.44
C TRP A 98 15.20 -6.48 0.34
N VAL A 99 16.48 -6.31 0.69
CA VAL A 99 17.24 -5.06 0.54
C VAL A 99 18.45 -5.32 -0.37
N PRO A 100 18.44 -4.86 -1.64
CA PRO A 100 19.56 -5.08 -2.55
C PRO A 100 20.82 -4.33 -2.09
N ARG A 101 21.99 -4.91 -2.35
CA ARG A 101 23.30 -4.27 -2.19
C ARG A 101 23.81 -3.86 -3.58
N GLY A 102 23.48 -2.63 -3.99
CA GLY A 102 23.88 -2.08 -5.30
C GLY A 102 22.73 -1.99 -6.30
N VAL A 103 23.03 -2.12 -7.60
CA VAL A 103 22.02 -2.10 -8.68
C VAL A 103 21.08 -3.30 -8.60
N ASP A 104 19.85 -3.11 -9.07
CA ASP A 104 18.66 -3.97 -8.92
C ASP A 104 18.86 -5.45 -9.30
N PHE A 105 19.56 -6.21 -8.47
CA PHE A 105 19.55 -7.67 -8.54
C PHE A 105 18.27 -8.17 -7.90
N ALA A 106 17.47 -8.88 -8.69
CA ALA A 106 16.37 -9.68 -8.15
C ALA A 106 16.96 -10.65 -7.09
N PRO A 107 16.28 -10.84 -5.95
CA PRO A 107 16.73 -11.81 -4.97
C PRO A 107 16.81 -13.20 -5.63
N GLU A 108 17.78 -14.02 -5.21
CA GLU A 108 17.67 -15.44 -5.49
C GLU A 108 16.37 -15.97 -4.85
N PRO A 109 15.60 -16.82 -5.54
CA PRO A 109 14.36 -17.37 -5.00
C PRO A 109 14.64 -18.02 -3.64
N LEU A 110 13.93 -17.58 -2.60
CA LEU A 110 14.03 -18.20 -1.28
C LEU A 110 13.59 -19.67 -1.40
N ALA A 111 14.54 -20.59 -1.19
CA ALA A 111 14.25 -22.01 -1.04
C ALA A 111 13.61 -22.24 0.34
N GLY A 112 12.29 -22.07 0.43
CA GLY A 112 11.56 -22.33 1.67
C GLY A 112 10.22 -21.59 1.72
N GLU A 113 9.18 -22.32 2.12
CA GLU A 113 7.91 -21.75 2.54
C GLU A 113 8.14 -21.05 3.88
N HIS A 114 8.08 -19.72 3.88
CA HIS A 114 8.15 -18.93 5.10
C HIS A 114 6.73 -18.58 5.53
N ASP A 115 6.40 -18.85 6.79
CA ASP A 115 5.08 -18.60 7.42
C ASP A 115 4.73 -17.09 7.56
N GLY A 116 5.57 -16.21 6.99
CA GLY A 116 5.46 -14.75 7.09
C GLY A 116 5.16 -14.05 5.76
N ILE A 117 4.81 -12.76 5.84
CA ILE A 117 4.56 -11.94 4.65
C ILE A 117 5.91 -11.59 4.02
N THR A 118 6.11 -12.01 2.77
CA THR A 118 7.29 -11.64 1.98
C THR A 118 7.00 -10.36 1.20
N SER A 119 7.76 -9.31 1.50
CA SER A 119 7.74 -8.03 0.80
C SER A 119 8.82 -8.00 -0.27
N LEU A 120 8.39 -7.84 -1.52
CA LEU A 120 9.28 -7.58 -2.67
C LEU A 120 9.27 -6.11 -3.09
N ALA A 121 8.40 -5.29 -2.47
CA ALA A 121 8.20 -3.88 -2.82
C ALA A 121 9.30 -3.01 -2.20
N TYR A 122 10.46 -2.98 -2.85
CA TYR A 122 11.53 -2.12 -2.39
C TYR A 122 11.43 -0.69 -2.91
N THR A 123 11.67 0.27 -2.02
CA THR A 123 12.09 1.64 -2.32
C THR A 123 13.37 1.93 -1.56
N ASN A 124 14.31 2.61 -2.22
CA ASN A 124 15.63 2.97 -1.69
C ASN A 124 15.61 4.01 -0.54
N ILE A 125 14.44 4.58 -0.23
CA ILE A 125 14.32 5.75 0.63
C ILE A 125 14.56 5.43 2.13
N TYR A 126 14.26 4.20 2.59
CA TYR A 126 14.25 3.87 4.04
C TYR A 126 15.19 2.75 4.48
N HIS A 127 16.17 2.40 3.66
CA HIS A 127 17.04 1.25 3.89
C HIS A 127 17.79 1.28 5.23
N HIS A 128 18.25 2.45 5.66
CA HIS A 128 18.88 2.61 6.98
C HIS A 128 17.90 2.39 8.14
N ALA A 129 16.70 2.94 8.05
CA ALA A 129 15.67 2.79 9.08
C ALA A 129 15.20 1.33 9.19
N LEU A 130 15.01 0.65 8.05
CA LEU A 130 14.61 -0.75 8.01
C LEU A 130 15.69 -1.67 8.58
N ARG A 131 16.97 -1.40 8.29
CA ARG A 131 18.09 -2.14 8.91
C ARG A 131 18.14 -1.94 10.43
N ALA A 132 17.86 -0.74 10.92
CA ALA A 132 17.82 -0.47 12.36
C ALA A 132 16.64 -1.17 13.07
N LEU A 133 15.55 -1.45 12.36
CA LEU A 133 14.37 -2.16 12.87
C LEU A 133 14.43 -3.68 12.64
N ALA A 134 15.40 -4.17 11.88
CA ALA A 134 15.54 -5.58 11.58
C ALA A 134 15.88 -6.37 12.85
N THR A 135 15.04 -7.36 13.17
CA THR A 135 15.31 -8.32 14.24
C THR A 135 16.31 -9.36 13.77
N GLU A 136 16.26 -9.72 12.48
CA GLU A 136 17.20 -10.63 11.85
C GLU A 136 17.63 -10.07 10.50
N THR A 137 18.90 -10.26 10.17
CA THR A 137 19.49 -9.90 8.87
C THR A 137 20.23 -11.11 8.35
N ASP A 138 19.82 -11.57 7.16
CA ASP A 138 20.47 -12.64 6.44
C ASP A 138 21.17 -12.02 5.22
N ASP A 139 22.50 -12.03 5.24
CA ASP A 139 23.34 -11.32 4.28
C ASP A 139 23.68 -12.21 3.07
N HIS A 140 23.38 -11.70 1.87
CA HIS A 140 23.61 -12.38 0.60
C HIS A 140 24.61 -11.62 -0.27
N ALA A 141 25.19 -12.25 -1.29
CA ALA A 141 26.15 -11.56 -2.17
C ALA A 141 25.54 -10.34 -2.88
N SER A 142 24.25 -10.44 -3.27
CA SER A 142 23.50 -9.41 -4.01
C SER A 142 22.65 -8.49 -3.12
N GLY A 143 22.57 -8.74 -1.81
CA GLY A 143 21.67 -7.99 -0.92
C GLY A 143 21.58 -8.57 0.48
N ALA A 144 20.46 -8.31 1.15
CA ALA A 144 20.16 -8.88 2.46
C ALA A 144 18.65 -9.08 2.60
N TRP A 145 18.25 -10.20 3.19
CA TRP A 145 16.91 -10.39 3.70
C TRP A 145 16.82 -9.82 5.11
N LEU A 146 15.91 -8.89 5.33
CA LEU A 146 15.62 -8.34 6.65
C LEU A 146 14.30 -8.92 7.14
N THR A 147 14.29 -9.40 8.37
CA THR A 147 13.08 -9.75 9.09
C THR A 147 12.78 -8.60 10.06
N ILE A 148 11.60 -8.00 9.95
CA ILE A 148 11.14 -6.93 10.83
C ILE A 148 9.88 -7.37 11.57
N THR A 149 9.79 -7.06 12.85
CA THR A 149 8.52 -7.11 13.58
C THR A 149 7.89 -5.72 13.55
N ILE A 150 6.67 -5.61 13.05
CA ILE A 150 6.01 -4.31 12.91
C ILE A 150 5.72 -3.73 14.31
N PRO A 151 6.18 -2.51 14.63
CA PRO A 151 5.92 -1.90 15.92
C PRO A 151 4.41 -1.72 16.19
N ALA A 152 4.04 -1.64 17.46
CA ALA A 152 2.67 -1.29 17.83
C ALA A 152 2.25 0.03 17.18
N ASN A 153 0.97 0.13 16.79
CA ASN A 153 0.38 1.28 16.08
C ASN A 153 0.97 1.57 14.69
N HIS A 154 1.75 0.66 14.11
CA HIS A 154 2.25 0.77 12.74
C HIS A 154 1.62 -0.32 11.85
N ALA A 155 1.66 -0.08 10.55
CA ALA A 155 1.17 -1.00 9.53
C ALA A 155 2.18 -1.06 8.38
N TRP A 156 2.34 -2.25 7.81
CA TRP A 156 3.09 -2.45 6.58
C TRP A 156 2.14 -2.40 5.39
N VAL A 157 2.44 -1.55 4.41
CA VAL A 157 1.55 -1.26 3.28
C VAL A 157 2.27 -1.37 1.96
N GLU A 158 1.63 -1.99 0.97
CA GLU A 158 2.19 -2.16 -0.38
C GLU A 158 1.15 -1.97 -1.47
N GLY A 159 1.60 -1.82 -2.72
CA GLY A 159 0.72 -1.89 -3.87
C GLY A 159 0.54 -3.33 -4.32
N ASP A 160 -0.65 -3.70 -4.79
CA ASP A 160 -0.95 -5.04 -5.30
C ASP A 160 -0.07 -5.45 -6.49
N ALA A 161 0.40 -4.48 -7.29
CA ALA A 161 1.28 -4.76 -8.41
C ALA A 161 2.67 -5.29 -7.99
N SER A 162 3.06 -5.07 -6.73
CA SER A 162 4.31 -5.58 -6.17
C SER A 162 4.25 -7.05 -5.75
N GLN A 163 3.05 -7.66 -5.72
CA GLN A 163 2.87 -9.06 -5.33
C GLN A 163 3.11 -10.06 -6.47
N LYS A 164 3.42 -9.60 -7.69
CA LYS A 164 3.73 -10.52 -8.79
C LYS A 164 5.20 -10.91 -8.74
N PRO A 165 5.56 -12.20 -8.67
CA PRO A 165 6.89 -12.63 -9.09
C PRO A 165 7.05 -12.17 -10.54
N ARG A 166 8.11 -11.39 -10.81
CA ARG A 166 8.51 -11.04 -12.17
C ARG A 166 9.10 -12.25 -12.86
#